data_AF-A0A7R9LSA2-F1
#
_entry.id   AF-A0A7R9LSA2-F1
#
_cell.length_a   1.000
_cell.length_b   1.000
_cell.length_c   1.000
_cell.angle_alpha   90.00
_cell.angle_beta   90.00
_cell.angle_gamma   90.00
#
_symmetry.space_group_name_H-M   'P 1'
#
loop_
_entity.id
_entity.type
_entity.pdbx_description
1 polymer ?
#
loop_
_entity_poly.entity_id
_entity_poly.type
_entity_poly.pdbx_seq_one_letter_code
_entity_poly.pdbx_strand_id
1 'polypeptide(L)'
;MKFGLILALISIGVLIEAKREPKFAPYIDVTAAKDFKLVDLKNKYGVKAVSLAFALGGTAGCVPMWGGQTPIDDPNIINEIKAFRAAGGDVIVSTGGALNPYLETSCGSPAALAAAYQRALSVTGSSHLDIDIEATVPTDLMNKGLLAVQKARSEVTVSYTLMVQGDDYGVTDELGFKVLQNAAQNGVNVDIVNPMTMEFGTRLASWGDAVIAAAESTHSQMKRVWPQKSDQELYSMLGVTPMIGRNFNGKEFLPAHAKQLVAWAKQKQVGHLAFWSLNRDRGCPGGGVSPSCSGIA
;
A
#
# COMPACT_ATOMS: atom_id res chain seq x y z
N MET A 1 3.17 -19.08 -16.44
CA MET A 1 2.22 -18.86 -15.35
C MET A 1 1.01 -18.21 -15.97
N LYS A 2 -0.23 -18.68 -15.71
CA LYS A 2 -1.42 -17.95 -16.16
C LYS A 2 -1.46 -16.60 -15.43
N PHE A 3 -1.74 -15.52 -16.15
CA PHE A 3 -1.90 -14.18 -15.57
C PHE A 3 -2.87 -14.25 -14.39
N GLY A 4 -2.57 -13.55 -13.30
CA GLY A 4 -3.51 -13.36 -12.21
C GLY A 4 -3.60 -14.53 -11.22
N LEU A 5 -2.61 -15.43 -11.16
CA LEU A 5 -2.68 -16.58 -10.25
C LEU A 5 -2.61 -16.14 -8.78
N ILE A 6 -1.71 -15.21 -8.45
CA ILE A 6 -1.59 -14.69 -7.08
C ILE A 6 -2.76 -13.75 -6.80
N LEU A 7 -3.16 -12.93 -7.78
CA LEU A 7 -4.35 -12.10 -7.71
C LEU A 7 -5.60 -12.92 -7.40
N ALA A 8 -5.83 -14.04 -8.08
CA ALA A 8 -6.99 -14.90 -7.86
C ALA A 8 -6.95 -15.56 -6.48
N LEU A 9 -5.77 -16.01 -6.02
CA LEU A 9 -5.62 -16.63 -4.70
C LEU A 9 -5.95 -15.67 -3.56
N ILE A 10 -5.53 -14.42 -3.68
CA ILE A 10 -5.80 -13.41 -2.66
C ILE A 10 -7.24 -12.89 -2.80
N SER A 11 -7.72 -12.61 -4.01
CA SER A 11 -9.08 -12.08 -4.22
C SER A 11 -10.19 -13.04 -3.84
N ILE A 12 -10.06 -14.34 -4.15
CA ILE A 12 -11.02 -15.39 -3.73
C ILE A 12 -10.85 -15.69 -2.23
N GLY A 13 -9.63 -15.50 -1.74
CA GLY A 13 -9.24 -15.68 -0.36
C GLY A 13 -9.80 -14.61 0.57
N VAL A 14 -10.01 -13.37 0.14
CA VAL A 14 -10.40 -12.27 1.04
C VAL A 14 -11.91 -12.30 1.33
N LEU A 15 -12.34 -13.35 2.05
CA LEU A 15 -13.49 -13.34 2.95
C LEU A 15 -13.01 -12.95 4.35
N ILE A 16 -12.13 -11.97 4.43
CA ILE A 16 -11.72 -11.44 5.73
C ILE A 16 -12.90 -10.62 6.24
N GLU A 17 -13.40 -10.93 7.42
CA GLU A 17 -14.38 -10.09 8.12
C GLU A 17 -13.67 -8.87 8.73
N ALA A 18 -12.87 -8.15 7.93
CA ALA A 18 -12.28 -6.91 8.40
C ALA A 18 -13.40 -5.87 8.54
N LYS A 19 -13.34 -5.09 9.62
CA LYS A 19 -14.28 -4.00 9.90
C LYS A 19 -14.06 -2.79 8.99
N ARG A 20 -12.92 -2.71 8.30
CA ARG A 20 -12.48 -1.59 7.47
C ARG A 20 -12.27 -2.06 6.04
N GLU A 21 -12.66 -1.23 5.09
CA GLU A 21 -12.39 -1.41 3.67
C GLU A 21 -11.37 -0.35 3.20
N PRO A 22 -10.58 -0.62 2.14
CA PRO A 22 -10.58 -1.86 1.38
C PRO A 22 -9.77 -2.98 2.05
N LYS A 23 -10.31 -4.21 2.05
CA LYS A 23 -9.62 -5.40 2.60
C LYS A 23 -8.48 -5.93 1.74
N PHE A 24 -8.61 -5.73 0.44
CA PHE A 24 -7.60 -6.11 -0.53
C PHE A 24 -7.51 -5.07 -1.63
N ALA A 25 -6.36 -4.42 -1.76
CA ALA A 25 -6.09 -3.43 -2.79
C ALA A 25 -4.64 -3.57 -3.26
N PRO A 26 -4.36 -4.42 -4.27
CA PRO A 26 -3.01 -4.57 -4.77
C PRO A 26 -2.58 -3.28 -5.48
N TYR A 27 -1.27 -3.00 -5.46
CA TYR A 27 -0.71 -1.82 -6.10
C TYR A 27 -0.75 -1.95 -7.62
N ILE A 28 -1.05 -0.85 -8.29
CA ILE A 28 -0.88 -0.67 -9.72
C ILE A 28 -0.02 0.55 -9.98
N ASP A 29 1.05 0.39 -10.75
CA ASP A 29 1.77 1.52 -11.32
C ASP A 29 0.95 2.05 -12.49
N VAL A 30 0.28 3.19 -12.26
CA VAL A 30 -0.61 3.82 -13.24
C VAL A 30 0.15 4.49 -14.39
N THR A 31 1.44 4.74 -14.23
CA THR A 31 2.31 5.32 -15.27
C THR A 31 2.82 4.27 -16.25
N ALA A 32 2.96 3.03 -15.79
CA ALA A 32 3.30 1.87 -16.61
C ALA A 32 2.08 1.19 -17.27
N ALA A 33 0.85 1.55 -16.86
CA ALA A 33 -0.38 0.84 -17.17
C ALA A 33 -1.04 1.20 -18.54
N LYS A 34 -0.26 1.36 -19.62
CA LYS A 34 -0.82 1.78 -20.93
C LYS A 34 -1.94 0.87 -21.47
N ASP A 35 -1.93 -0.42 -21.11
CA ASP A 35 -2.92 -1.41 -21.56
C ASP A 35 -3.79 -1.99 -20.42
N PHE A 36 -3.73 -1.42 -19.21
CA PHE A 36 -4.38 -2.02 -18.04
C PHE A 36 -5.77 -1.42 -17.80
N LYS A 37 -6.80 -2.22 -18.11
CA LYS A 37 -8.20 -1.86 -17.83
C LYS A 37 -8.59 -2.33 -16.45
N LEU A 38 -8.79 -1.40 -15.52
CA LEU A 38 -9.14 -1.73 -14.13
C LEU A 38 -10.45 -2.52 -14.04
N VAL A 39 -11.42 -2.21 -14.91
CA VAL A 39 -12.71 -2.92 -15.01
C VAL A 39 -12.50 -4.40 -15.34
N ASP A 40 -11.52 -4.75 -16.17
CA ASP A 40 -11.23 -6.14 -16.52
C ASP A 40 -10.71 -6.93 -15.32
N LEU A 41 -9.94 -6.29 -14.42
CA LEU A 41 -9.48 -6.93 -13.19
C LEU A 41 -10.64 -7.30 -12.28
N LYS A 42 -11.61 -6.40 -12.16
CA LYS A 42 -12.83 -6.65 -11.40
C LYS A 42 -13.62 -7.79 -12.01
N ASN A 43 -13.89 -7.71 -13.31
CA ASN A 43 -14.74 -8.69 -13.99
C ASN A 43 -14.10 -10.09 -14.04
N LYS A 44 -12.78 -10.16 -14.20
CA LYS A 44 -12.07 -11.43 -14.37
C LYS A 44 -11.60 -12.05 -13.05
N TYR A 45 -11.18 -11.23 -12.09
CA TYR A 45 -10.54 -11.71 -10.85
C TYR A 45 -11.26 -11.26 -9.56
N GLY A 46 -12.34 -10.49 -9.67
CA GLY A 46 -13.12 -10.05 -8.52
C GLY A 46 -12.46 -8.94 -7.69
N VAL A 47 -11.46 -8.26 -8.25
CA VAL A 47 -10.77 -7.14 -7.57
C VAL A 47 -11.76 -6.01 -7.32
N LYS A 48 -11.95 -5.65 -6.04
CA LYS A 48 -12.87 -4.59 -5.63
C LYS A 48 -12.19 -3.26 -5.34
N ALA A 49 -10.88 -3.27 -5.06
CA ALA A 49 -10.12 -2.05 -4.88
C ALA A 49 -8.69 -2.19 -5.42
N VAL A 50 -8.04 -1.06 -5.71
CA VAL A 50 -6.63 -1.00 -6.10
C VAL A 50 -5.94 0.20 -5.46
N SER A 51 -4.63 0.09 -5.20
CA SER A 51 -3.79 1.20 -4.75
C SER A 51 -3.06 1.83 -5.93
N LEU A 52 -3.35 3.09 -6.23
CA LEU A 52 -2.82 3.84 -7.36
C LEU A 52 -1.43 4.38 -7.01
N ALA A 53 -0.39 3.74 -7.54
CA ALA A 53 1.01 4.07 -7.28
C ALA A 53 1.62 4.89 -8.44
N PHE A 54 2.27 6.03 -8.20
CA PHE A 54 2.22 6.85 -6.99
C PHE A 54 1.91 8.30 -7.37
N ALA A 55 1.16 8.99 -6.50
CA ALA A 55 1.01 10.44 -6.55
C ALA A 55 2.20 11.09 -5.83
N LEU A 56 3.08 11.71 -6.62
CA LEU A 56 4.32 12.33 -6.19
C LEU A 56 4.25 13.85 -6.33
N GLY A 57 5.28 14.55 -5.83
CA GLY A 57 5.52 15.94 -6.17
C GLY A 57 5.85 16.07 -7.66
N GLY A 58 5.36 17.14 -8.29
CA GLY A 58 5.72 17.50 -9.64
C GLY A 58 7.08 18.19 -9.71
N THR A 59 7.60 18.37 -10.92
CA THR A 59 8.81 19.18 -11.16
C THR A 59 8.67 20.64 -10.69
N ALA A 60 7.43 21.12 -10.52
CA ALA A 60 7.10 22.44 -9.98
C ALA A 60 6.99 22.48 -8.44
N GLY A 61 7.31 21.39 -7.74
CA GLY A 61 7.27 21.29 -6.28
C GLY A 61 5.99 20.63 -5.76
N CYS A 62 5.30 21.28 -4.82
CA CYS A 62 4.10 20.77 -4.13
C CYS A 62 2.84 20.77 -5.02
N VAL A 63 2.90 20.06 -6.14
CA VAL A 63 1.76 19.82 -7.04
C VAL A 63 1.69 18.32 -7.26
N PRO A 64 0.58 17.64 -6.92
CA PRO A 64 0.47 16.20 -7.11
C PRO A 64 0.53 15.84 -8.59
N MET A 65 1.34 14.84 -8.93
CA MET A 65 1.53 14.29 -10.27
C MET A 65 1.77 12.78 -10.19
N TRP A 66 1.19 12.00 -11.09
CA TRP A 66 1.48 10.57 -11.19
C TRP A 66 2.93 10.36 -11.62
N GLY A 67 3.70 9.63 -10.80
CA GLY A 67 5.13 9.40 -11.01
C GLY A 67 5.97 10.69 -11.11
N GLY A 68 5.45 11.81 -10.59
CA GLY A 68 6.11 13.11 -10.62
C GLY A 68 6.18 13.78 -12.00
N GLN A 69 5.54 13.18 -13.02
CA GLN A 69 5.66 13.62 -14.42
C GLN A 69 4.32 13.78 -15.12
N THR A 70 3.36 12.91 -14.82
CA THR A 70 2.04 12.93 -15.48
C THR A 70 1.05 13.73 -14.62
N PRO A 71 0.27 14.67 -15.18
CA PRO A 71 -0.71 15.45 -14.41
C PRO A 71 -1.63 14.53 -13.60
N ILE A 72 -1.94 14.90 -12.36
CA ILE A 72 -2.81 14.08 -11.49
C ILE A 72 -4.19 13.85 -12.09
N ASP A 73 -4.66 14.78 -12.94
CA ASP A 73 -5.93 14.73 -13.66
C ASP A 73 -5.79 14.31 -15.12
N ASP A 74 -4.70 13.59 -15.47
CA ASP A 74 -4.53 13.01 -16.80
C ASP A 74 -5.79 12.22 -17.23
N PRO A 75 -6.40 12.57 -18.36
CA PRO A 75 -7.69 12.00 -18.75
C PRO A 75 -7.63 10.50 -19.01
N ASN A 76 -6.50 9.93 -19.41
CA ASN A 76 -6.40 8.49 -19.63
C ASN A 76 -6.49 7.74 -18.29
N ILE A 77 -5.74 8.19 -17.29
CA ILE A 77 -5.76 7.59 -15.95
C ILE A 77 -7.12 7.82 -15.27
N ILE A 78 -7.64 9.05 -15.31
CA ILE A 78 -8.89 9.40 -14.63
C ILE A 78 -10.12 8.73 -15.27
N ASN A 79 -10.14 8.54 -16.59
CA ASN A 79 -11.25 7.84 -17.22
C ASN A 79 -11.29 6.34 -16.82
N GLU A 80 -10.13 5.69 -16.70
CA GLU A 80 -10.05 4.30 -16.21
C GLU A 80 -10.51 4.19 -14.74
N ILE A 81 -10.09 5.12 -13.88
CA ILE A 81 -10.53 5.18 -12.48
C ILE A 81 -12.05 5.37 -12.40
N LYS A 82 -12.60 6.32 -13.17
CA LYS A 82 -14.06 6.57 -13.23
C LYS A 82 -14.82 5.34 -13.70
N ALA A 83 -14.35 4.65 -14.73
CA ALA A 83 -14.97 3.42 -15.23
C ALA A 83 -14.95 2.31 -14.16
N PHE A 84 -13.83 2.14 -13.46
CA PHE A 84 -13.71 1.17 -12.36
C PHE A 84 -14.66 1.48 -11.20
N ARG A 85 -14.73 2.74 -10.79
CA ARG A 85 -15.65 3.20 -9.74
C ARG A 85 -17.12 3.06 -10.13
N ALA A 86 -17.46 3.40 -11.38
CA ALA A 86 -18.81 3.19 -11.91
C ALA A 86 -19.22 1.71 -11.93
N ALA A 87 -18.25 0.80 -12.08
CA ALA A 87 -18.45 -0.64 -11.96
C ALA A 87 -18.49 -1.15 -10.51
N GLY A 88 -18.44 -0.27 -9.51
CA GLY A 88 -18.47 -0.58 -8.07
C GLY A 88 -17.10 -0.93 -7.47
N GLY A 89 -16.01 -0.59 -8.15
CA GLY A 89 -14.66 -0.65 -7.58
C GLY A 89 -14.32 0.59 -6.74
N ASP A 90 -13.28 0.51 -5.94
CA ASP A 90 -12.75 1.63 -5.14
C ASP A 90 -11.24 1.82 -5.35
N VAL A 91 -10.72 3.00 -5.04
CA VAL A 91 -9.30 3.28 -5.25
C VAL A 91 -8.68 3.94 -4.03
N ILE A 92 -7.46 3.55 -3.73
CA ILE A 92 -6.58 4.20 -2.76
C ILE A 92 -5.59 5.07 -3.54
N VAL A 93 -5.37 6.30 -3.10
CA VAL A 93 -4.28 7.14 -3.62
C VAL A 93 -3.05 6.89 -2.78
N SER A 94 -2.00 6.30 -3.36
CA SER A 94 -0.72 6.09 -2.67
C SER A 94 0.27 7.20 -3.02
N THR A 95 0.92 7.77 -2.01
CA THR A 95 1.99 8.77 -2.15
C THR A 95 3.32 8.20 -1.66
N GLY A 96 4.44 8.78 -2.09
CA GLY A 96 5.78 8.30 -1.76
C GLY A 96 6.20 7.08 -2.61
N GLY A 97 6.59 5.98 -1.97
CA GLY A 97 7.16 4.78 -2.60
C GLY A 97 8.62 4.98 -3.02
N ALA A 98 9.24 4.00 -3.67
CA ALA A 98 10.71 3.96 -3.85
C ALA A 98 11.37 5.15 -4.61
N LEU A 99 10.60 5.98 -5.32
CA LEU A 99 11.13 7.07 -6.16
C LEU A 99 10.65 8.45 -5.70
N ASN A 100 11.60 9.38 -5.61
CA ASN A 100 11.36 10.79 -5.35
C ASN A 100 10.92 11.54 -6.63
N PRO A 101 10.29 12.74 -6.50
CA PRO A 101 10.13 13.53 -5.27
C PRO A 101 8.80 13.26 -4.55
N TYR A 102 8.85 13.00 -3.23
CA TYR A 102 7.65 12.81 -2.42
C TYR A 102 6.86 14.12 -2.28
N LEU A 103 5.53 14.03 -2.16
CA LEU A 103 4.72 15.20 -1.79
C LEU A 103 5.10 15.69 -0.39
N GLU A 104 5.35 14.74 0.49
CA GLU A 104 5.70 14.87 1.90
C GLU A 104 6.98 15.70 2.11
N THR A 105 7.92 15.66 1.15
CA THR A 105 9.15 16.46 1.17
C THR A 105 9.06 17.70 0.29
N SER A 106 8.21 17.70 -0.75
CA SER A 106 8.06 18.82 -1.68
C SER A 106 7.20 19.96 -1.12
N CYS A 107 6.30 19.66 -0.18
CA CYS A 107 5.39 20.64 0.41
C CYS A 107 5.99 21.30 1.65
N GLY A 108 6.12 22.64 1.62
CA GLY A 108 6.76 23.42 2.69
C GLY A 108 5.91 23.68 3.94
N SER A 109 4.65 23.22 4.00
CA SER A 109 3.81 23.37 5.19
C SER A 109 2.71 22.29 5.28
N PRO A 110 2.16 22.03 6.48
CA PRO A 110 1.05 21.09 6.64
C PRO A 110 -0.17 21.45 5.77
N ALA A 111 -0.48 22.75 5.64
CA ALA A 111 -1.62 23.22 4.86
C ALA A 111 -1.43 22.98 3.36
N ALA A 112 -0.21 23.23 2.84
CA ALA A 112 0.11 22.97 1.44
C ALA A 112 0.04 21.47 1.12
N LEU A 113 0.58 20.63 2.00
CA LEU A 113 0.52 19.17 1.84
C LEU A 113 -0.92 18.64 1.91
N ALA A 114 -1.71 19.13 2.87
CA ALA A 114 -3.12 18.76 2.98
C ALA A 114 -3.92 19.15 1.73
N ALA A 115 -3.61 20.30 1.11
CA ALA A 115 -4.23 20.72 -0.14
C ALA A 115 -3.84 19.79 -1.32
N ALA A 116 -2.57 19.36 -1.40
CA ALA A 116 -2.10 18.42 -2.41
C ALA A 116 -2.80 17.05 -2.27
N TYR A 117 -2.89 16.50 -1.06
CA TYR A 117 -3.64 15.26 -0.80
C TYR A 117 -5.11 15.40 -1.18
N GLN A 118 -5.78 16.47 -0.74
CA GLN A 118 -7.18 16.71 -1.07
C GLN A 118 -7.41 16.82 -2.58
N ARG A 119 -6.49 17.44 -3.33
CA ARG A 119 -6.55 17.50 -4.79
C ARG A 119 -6.50 16.09 -5.40
N ALA A 120 -5.54 15.26 -5.01
CA ALA A 120 -5.41 13.90 -5.52
C ALA A 120 -6.64 13.03 -5.18
N LEU A 121 -7.13 13.11 -3.94
CA LEU A 121 -8.37 12.43 -3.52
C LEU A 121 -9.58 12.91 -4.32
N SER A 122 -9.73 14.22 -4.53
CA SER A 122 -10.90 14.78 -5.24
C SER A 122 -10.91 14.40 -6.72
N VAL A 123 -9.75 14.41 -7.38
CA VAL A 123 -9.62 14.08 -8.81
C VAL A 123 -9.91 12.61 -9.08
N THR A 124 -9.47 11.73 -8.18
CA THR A 124 -9.70 10.28 -8.28
C THR A 124 -11.05 9.85 -7.73
N GLY A 125 -11.73 10.73 -6.98
CA GLY A 125 -12.94 10.41 -6.23
C GLY A 125 -12.70 9.52 -5.01
N SER A 126 -11.43 9.36 -4.58
CA SER A 126 -11.05 8.51 -3.46
C SER A 126 -11.37 9.15 -2.10
N SER A 127 -11.59 8.27 -1.12
CA SER A 127 -11.64 8.55 0.32
C SER A 127 -10.50 7.86 1.07
N HIS A 128 -9.51 7.30 0.37
CA HIS A 128 -8.45 6.49 0.97
C HIS A 128 -7.09 7.02 0.54
N LEU A 129 -6.30 7.42 1.53
CA LEU A 129 -4.93 7.90 1.33
C LEU A 129 -3.96 6.90 1.95
N ASP A 130 -2.95 6.50 1.18
CA ASP A 130 -1.88 5.62 1.61
C ASP A 130 -0.54 6.35 1.51
N ILE A 131 0.19 6.43 2.62
CA ILE A 131 1.46 7.12 2.71
C ILE A 131 2.57 6.07 2.73
N ASP A 132 3.21 5.86 1.59
CA ASP A 132 4.28 4.88 1.41
C ASP A 132 5.65 5.53 1.67
N ILE A 133 6.25 5.23 2.82
CA ILE A 133 7.46 5.88 3.32
C ILE A 133 8.67 4.95 3.21
N GLU A 134 9.43 5.17 2.15
CA GLU A 134 10.72 4.48 1.90
C GLU A 134 11.95 5.38 2.06
N ALA A 135 11.74 6.67 2.38
CA ALA A 135 12.78 7.66 2.55
C ALA A 135 12.40 8.67 3.64
N THR A 136 13.38 9.40 4.17
CA THR A 136 13.16 10.39 5.23
C THR A 136 12.20 11.49 4.79
N VAL A 137 11.20 11.76 5.63
CA VAL A 137 10.20 12.83 5.44
C VAL A 137 10.18 13.75 6.67
N PRO A 138 9.71 15.01 6.55
CA PRO A 138 9.43 15.86 7.70
C PRO A 138 8.17 15.35 8.44
N THR A 139 8.34 14.31 9.26
CA THR A 139 7.26 13.53 9.91
C THR A 139 6.18 14.37 10.58
N ASP A 140 6.55 15.36 11.40
CA ASP A 140 5.57 16.19 12.11
C ASP A 140 4.74 17.08 11.18
N LEU A 141 5.37 17.62 10.13
CA LEU A 141 4.69 18.40 9.09
C LEU A 141 3.68 17.52 8.34
N MET A 142 4.12 16.33 7.94
CA MET A 142 3.30 15.35 7.24
C MET A 142 2.08 14.94 8.07
N ASN A 143 2.28 14.52 9.31
CA ASN A 143 1.20 14.07 10.18
C ASN A 143 0.20 15.19 10.50
N LYS A 144 0.66 16.44 10.68
CA LYS A 144 -0.23 17.59 10.82
C LYS A 144 -1.02 17.87 9.53
N GLY A 145 -0.43 17.64 8.37
CA GLY A 145 -1.11 17.70 7.07
C GLY A 145 -2.22 16.65 6.97
N LEU A 146 -1.93 15.40 7.34
CA LEU A 146 -2.90 14.30 7.36
C LEU A 146 -4.06 14.57 8.32
N LEU A 147 -3.78 15.08 9.53
CA LEU A 147 -4.82 15.51 10.45
C LEU A 147 -5.70 16.61 9.85
N ALA A 148 -5.11 17.58 9.14
CA ALA A 148 -5.87 18.63 8.48
C ALA A 148 -6.79 18.07 7.37
N VAL A 149 -6.35 17.05 6.63
CA VAL A 149 -7.20 16.31 5.68
C VAL A 149 -8.37 15.65 6.40
N GLN A 150 -8.13 14.90 7.49
CA GLN A 150 -9.18 14.21 8.24
C GLN A 150 -10.18 15.17 8.90
N LYS A 151 -9.74 16.37 9.31
CA LYS A 151 -10.62 17.42 9.81
C LYS A 151 -11.50 18.03 8.72
N ALA A 152 -10.97 18.16 7.51
CA ALA A 152 -11.72 18.72 6.37
C ALA A 152 -12.67 17.69 5.75
N ARG A 153 -12.29 16.41 5.78
CA ARG A 153 -13.01 15.27 5.18
C ARG A 153 -12.95 14.08 6.13
N SER A 154 -13.93 13.98 7.03
CA SER A 154 -13.96 12.96 8.08
C SER A 154 -14.14 11.54 7.56
N GLU A 155 -14.56 11.38 6.30
CA GLU A 155 -14.63 10.10 5.61
C GLU A 155 -13.27 9.59 5.12
N VAL A 156 -12.22 10.42 5.14
CA VAL A 156 -10.90 10.03 4.63
C VAL A 156 -10.19 9.10 5.59
N THR A 157 -9.85 7.91 5.12
CA THR A 157 -9.00 6.96 5.84
C THR A 157 -7.53 7.17 5.50
N VAL A 158 -6.65 6.93 6.47
CA VAL A 158 -5.18 7.03 6.29
C VAL A 158 -4.52 5.69 6.56
N SER A 159 -3.78 5.16 5.58
CA SER A 159 -2.83 4.06 5.78
C SER A 159 -1.38 4.53 5.69
N TYR A 160 -0.50 3.82 6.38
CA TYR A 160 0.95 3.95 6.22
C TYR A 160 1.51 2.66 5.66
N THR A 161 2.19 2.74 4.53
CA THR A 161 2.94 1.63 3.94
C THR A 161 4.41 1.84 4.25
N LEU A 162 5.04 0.87 4.92
CA LEU A 162 6.28 1.11 5.67
C LEU A 162 7.32 0.04 5.42
N MET A 163 8.58 0.46 5.26
CA MET A 163 9.71 -0.44 5.07
C MET A 163 9.93 -1.34 6.30
N VAL A 164 10.07 -2.65 6.05
CA VAL A 164 10.42 -3.65 7.06
C VAL A 164 11.94 -3.73 7.22
N GLN A 165 12.40 -3.73 8.47
CA GLN A 165 13.81 -3.94 8.80
C GLN A 165 14.19 -5.43 8.80
N GLY A 166 13.31 -6.26 9.34
CA GLY A 166 13.52 -7.71 9.50
C GLY A 166 12.28 -8.40 10.06
N ASP A 167 12.22 -9.72 9.90
CA ASP A 167 11.14 -10.57 10.41
C ASP A 167 11.08 -10.63 11.93
N ASP A 168 12.20 -10.41 12.61
CA ASP A 168 12.33 -10.36 14.07
C ASP A 168 12.18 -8.94 14.66
N TYR A 169 12.01 -7.92 13.82
CA TYR A 169 11.95 -6.52 14.23
C TYR A 169 10.65 -5.82 13.83
N GLY A 170 10.14 -6.07 12.62
CA GLY A 170 8.99 -5.36 12.03
C GLY A 170 9.43 -4.17 11.18
N VAL A 171 8.65 -3.08 11.20
CA VAL A 171 8.99 -1.86 10.45
C VAL A 171 10.23 -1.18 11.04
N THR A 172 10.97 -0.46 10.20
CA THR A 172 12.14 0.30 10.64
C THR A 172 11.80 1.31 11.74
N ASP A 173 12.78 1.64 12.59
CA ASP A 173 12.55 2.58 13.69
C ASP A 173 12.22 4.00 13.19
N GLU A 174 13.11 4.60 12.39
CA GLU A 174 12.99 6.00 11.95
C GLU A 174 11.88 6.23 10.91
N LEU A 175 11.80 5.36 9.89
CA LEU A 175 10.86 5.54 8.79
C LEU A 175 9.50 4.89 9.06
N GLY A 176 9.37 4.07 10.10
CA GLY A 176 8.14 3.37 10.46
C GLY A 176 7.67 3.68 11.86
N PHE A 177 8.32 3.11 12.87
CA PHE A 177 7.84 3.16 14.25
C PHE A 177 7.70 4.59 14.78
N LYS A 178 8.71 5.45 14.61
CA LYS A 178 8.69 6.85 15.04
C LYS A 178 7.69 7.70 14.25
N VAL A 179 7.47 7.39 12.97
CA VAL A 179 6.40 8.01 12.18
C VAL A 179 5.03 7.74 12.80
N LEU A 180 4.75 6.47 13.13
CA LEU A 180 3.49 6.07 13.75
C LEU A 180 3.32 6.66 15.16
N GLN A 181 4.39 6.72 15.96
CA GLN A 181 4.36 7.37 17.27
C GLN A 181 4.00 8.86 17.14
N ASN A 182 4.61 9.57 16.19
CA ASN A 182 4.29 10.97 15.96
C ASN A 182 2.85 11.15 15.43
N ALA A 183 2.36 10.24 14.58
CA ALA A 183 0.97 10.25 14.08
C ALA A 183 -0.03 10.11 15.25
N ALA A 184 0.22 9.16 16.16
CA ALA A 184 -0.58 8.97 17.36
C ALA A 184 -0.55 10.19 18.30
N GLN A 185 0.63 10.79 18.50
CA GLN A 185 0.80 12.00 19.32
C GLN A 185 0.06 13.23 18.73
N ASN A 186 0.08 13.37 17.40
CA ASN A 186 -0.61 14.43 16.69
C ASN A 186 -2.13 14.17 16.56
N GLY A 187 -2.62 12.98 16.91
CA GLY A 187 -4.04 12.63 16.86
C GLY A 187 -4.55 12.27 15.47
N VAL A 188 -3.67 11.84 14.56
CA VAL A 188 -4.08 11.26 13.27
C VAL A 188 -4.81 9.94 13.54
N ASN A 189 -6.00 9.76 12.97
CA ASN A 189 -6.67 8.47 13.01
C ASN A 189 -6.01 7.55 11.97
N VAL A 190 -5.20 6.59 12.43
CA VAL A 190 -4.54 5.62 11.56
C VAL A 190 -5.45 4.43 11.32
N ASP A 191 -5.81 4.21 10.05
CA ASP A 191 -6.73 3.15 9.66
C ASP A 191 -6.01 1.82 9.43
N ILE A 192 -4.88 1.87 8.70
CA ILE A 192 -4.05 0.70 8.40
C ILE A 192 -2.56 1.02 8.59
N VAL A 193 -1.81 0.10 9.19
CA VAL A 193 -0.35 0.04 9.20
C VAL A 193 0.06 -1.15 8.35
N ASN A 194 0.66 -0.89 7.19
CA ASN A 194 0.93 -1.85 6.14
C ASN A 194 2.44 -2.07 5.94
N PRO A 195 3.08 -3.00 6.68
CA PRO A 195 4.46 -3.39 6.42
C PRO A 195 4.63 -3.92 4.98
N MET A 196 5.58 -3.32 4.26
CA MET A 196 6.12 -3.88 3.03
C MET A 196 7.02 -5.05 3.38
N THR A 197 6.45 -6.25 3.34
CA THR A 197 7.11 -7.51 3.71
C THR A 197 7.94 -8.03 2.54
N MET A 198 8.88 -7.20 2.10
CA MET A 198 9.79 -7.41 0.99
C MET A 198 11.16 -6.81 1.30
N GLU A 199 12.18 -7.23 0.55
CA GLU A 199 13.54 -6.65 0.57
C GLU A 199 14.27 -6.59 1.94
N PHE A 200 13.88 -7.44 2.89
CA PHE A 200 14.59 -7.61 4.16
C PHE A 200 15.36 -8.95 4.23
N GLY A 201 16.29 -9.06 5.17
CA GLY A 201 17.04 -10.29 5.44
C GLY A 201 16.34 -11.17 6.48
N THR A 202 16.40 -12.49 6.32
CA THR A 202 15.82 -13.46 7.28
C THR A 202 16.69 -14.70 7.39
N ARG A 203 16.65 -15.35 8.56
CA ARG A 203 17.23 -16.69 8.79
C ARG A 203 16.21 -17.81 8.65
N LEU A 204 14.92 -17.50 8.48
CA LEU A 204 13.88 -18.50 8.28
C LEU A 204 14.04 -19.18 6.90
N ALA A 205 13.77 -20.49 6.86
CA ALA A 205 13.89 -21.27 5.65
C ALA A 205 12.81 -20.92 4.62
N SER A 206 11.57 -20.68 5.07
CA SER A 206 10.44 -20.29 4.25
C SER A 206 10.33 -18.77 4.15
N TRP A 207 10.20 -18.26 2.92
CA TRP A 207 9.94 -16.84 2.70
C TRP A 207 8.51 -16.45 3.12
N GLY A 208 7.54 -17.36 2.99
CA GLY A 208 6.19 -17.15 3.51
C GLY A 208 6.15 -16.99 5.03
N ASP A 209 6.95 -17.76 5.76
CA ASP A 209 7.08 -17.65 7.22
C ASP A 209 7.70 -16.30 7.61
N ALA A 210 8.74 -15.88 6.91
CA ALA A 210 9.39 -14.59 7.13
C ALA A 210 8.45 -13.39 6.90
N VAL A 211 7.62 -13.45 5.86
CA VAL A 211 6.59 -12.44 5.59
C VAL A 211 5.60 -12.34 6.75
N ILE A 212 5.11 -13.47 7.26
CA ILE A 212 4.16 -13.50 8.39
C ILE A 212 4.84 -13.02 9.68
N ALA A 213 6.07 -13.46 9.95
CA ALA A 213 6.83 -13.05 11.12
C ALA A 213 7.09 -11.54 11.14
N ALA A 214 7.44 -10.93 10.01
CA ALA A 214 7.59 -9.48 9.90
C ALA A 214 6.28 -8.72 10.22
N ALA A 215 5.13 -9.27 9.79
CA ALA A 215 3.83 -8.70 10.11
C ALA A 215 3.48 -8.81 11.60
N GLU A 216 3.78 -9.95 12.25
CA GLU A 216 3.60 -10.15 13.70
C GLU A 216 4.53 -9.27 14.53
N SER A 217 5.78 -9.09 14.10
CA SER A 217 6.73 -8.15 14.71
C SER A 217 6.24 -6.71 14.59
N THR A 218 5.69 -6.33 13.43
CA THR A 218 5.06 -5.01 13.24
C THR A 218 3.85 -4.82 14.17
N HIS A 219 2.97 -5.82 14.29
CA HIS A 219 1.85 -5.80 15.25
C HIS A 219 2.35 -5.57 16.69
N SER A 220 3.42 -6.24 17.09
CA SER A 220 4.04 -6.06 18.40
C SER A 220 4.55 -4.62 18.61
N GLN A 221 5.11 -3.99 17.57
CA GLN A 221 5.48 -2.58 17.63
C GLN A 221 4.23 -1.68 17.76
N MET A 222 3.15 -1.97 17.04
CA MET A 222 1.89 -1.21 17.12
C MET A 222 1.29 -1.22 18.53
N LYS A 223 1.46 -2.28 19.32
CA LYS A 223 1.06 -2.33 20.74
C LYS A 223 1.74 -1.24 21.58
N ARG A 224 2.95 -0.81 21.21
CA ARG A 224 3.68 0.27 21.88
C ARG A 224 3.23 1.66 21.42
N VAL A 225 2.70 1.77 20.20
CA VAL A 225 2.14 3.02 19.66
C VAL A 225 0.74 3.27 20.22
N TRP A 226 -0.09 2.23 20.30
CA TRP A 226 -1.46 2.30 20.81
C TRP A 226 -1.72 1.27 21.92
N PRO A 227 -1.12 1.44 23.11
CA PRO A 227 -1.24 0.47 24.22
C PRO A 227 -2.67 0.30 24.76
N GLN A 228 -3.56 1.23 24.45
CA GLN A 228 -4.98 1.18 24.81
C GLN A 228 -5.83 0.28 23.91
N LYS A 229 -5.32 -0.14 22.74
CA LYS A 229 -6.03 -1.02 21.80
C LYS A 229 -5.78 -2.48 22.12
N SER A 230 -6.81 -3.30 22.00
CA SER A 230 -6.68 -4.75 22.09
C SER A 230 -5.90 -5.33 20.90
N ASP A 231 -5.37 -6.54 21.06
CA ASP A 231 -4.65 -7.24 19.99
C ASP A 231 -5.50 -7.40 18.72
N GLN A 232 -6.80 -7.67 18.88
CA GLN A 232 -7.70 -7.83 17.74
C GLN A 232 -7.97 -6.51 17.01
N GLU A 233 -8.08 -5.40 17.73
CA GLU A 233 -8.17 -4.07 17.12
C GLU A 233 -6.91 -3.76 16.33
N LEU A 234 -5.73 -4.10 16.87
CA LEU A 234 -4.46 -3.89 16.18
C LEU A 234 -4.29 -4.80 14.95
N TYR A 235 -4.73 -6.06 15.00
CA TYR A 235 -4.78 -6.89 13.79
C TYR A 235 -5.74 -6.32 12.73
N SER A 236 -6.88 -5.77 13.14
CA SER A 236 -7.79 -5.09 12.20
C SER A 236 -7.22 -3.79 11.61
N MET A 237 -6.17 -3.25 12.22
CA MET A 237 -5.37 -2.14 11.71
C MET A 237 -4.14 -2.62 10.93
N LEU A 238 -3.81 -3.90 10.93
CA LEU A 238 -2.62 -4.42 10.26
C LEU A 238 -2.91 -4.66 8.78
N GLY A 239 -1.99 -4.21 7.93
CA GLY A 239 -1.87 -4.59 6.53
C GLY A 239 -0.71 -5.56 6.32
N VAL A 240 -0.64 -6.22 5.16
CA VAL A 240 0.58 -6.92 4.73
C VAL A 240 0.75 -6.79 3.21
N THR A 241 1.91 -6.29 2.77
CA THR A 241 2.23 -6.12 1.35
C THR A 241 3.54 -6.80 0.98
N PRO A 242 3.51 -8.06 0.50
CA PRO A 242 4.68 -8.67 -0.13
C PRO A 242 4.88 -8.16 -1.56
N MET A 243 6.09 -8.33 -2.07
CA MET A 243 6.38 -8.25 -3.51
C MET A 243 6.22 -9.64 -4.11
N ILE A 244 5.39 -9.80 -5.15
CA ILE A 244 5.10 -11.12 -5.73
C ILE A 244 6.27 -11.65 -6.57
N GLY A 245 6.44 -12.97 -6.60
CA GLY A 245 7.51 -13.59 -7.38
C GLY A 245 8.90 -13.10 -6.96
N ARG A 246 9.80 -12.87 -7.92
CA ARG A 246 11.20 -12.53 -7.67
C ARG A 246 11.37 -11.12 -7.08
N ASN A 247 12.05 -11.06 -5.94
CA ASN A 247 12.47 -9.85 -5.24
C ASN A 247 13.93 -9.50 -5.56
N PHE A 248 14.35 -8.27 -5.26
CA PHE A 248 15.72 -7.80 -5.49
C PHE A 248 16.75 -8.50 -4.60
N ASN A 249 16.38 -8.84 -3.36
CA ASN A 249 17.17 -9.64 -2.43
C ASN A 249 17.31 -11.13 -2.84
N GLY A 250 16.75 -11.51 -3.98
CA GLY A 250 16.82 -12.87 -4.52
C GLY A 250 15.82 -13.86 -3.93
N LYS A 251 14.95 -13.44 -3.01
CA LYS A 251 13.83 -14.25 -2.51
C LYS A 251 12.70 -14.30 -3.53
N GLU A 252 11.82 -15.30 -3.39
CA GLU A 252 10.66 -15.47 -4.27
C GLU A 252 9.38 -15.65 -3.45
N PHE A 253 8.43 -14.75 -3.63
CA PHE A 253 7.10 -14.88 -3.07
C PHE A 253 6.19 -15.68 -4.01
N LEU A 254 6.12 -16.98 -3.76
CA LEU A 254 5.42 -17.95 -4.59
C LEU A 254 3.90 -18.01 -4.27
N PRO A 255 3.08 -18.57 -5.18
CA PRO A 255 1.66 -18.80 -4.93
C PRO A 255 1.34 -19.60 -3.64
N ALA A 256 2.23 -20.49 -3.23
CA ALA A 256 2.10 -21.22 -1.97
C ALA A 256 2.19 -20.30 -0.74
N HIS A 257 3.13 -19.34 -0.76
CA HIS A 257 3.26 -18.31 0.28
C HIS A 257 2.04 -17.40 0.32
N ALA A 258 1.46 -17.06 -0.85
CA ALA A 258 0.21 -16.29 -0.91
C ALA A 258 -0.95 -17.02 -0.21
N LYS A 259 -1.11 -18.33 -0.45
CA LYS A 259 -2.14 -19.16 0.24
C LYS A 259 -1.92 -19.18 1.74
N GLN A 260 -0.68 -19.34 2.17
CA GLN A 260 -0.30 -19.33 3.58
C GLN A 260 -0.63 -17.99 4.25
N LEU A 261 -0.23 -16.87 3.63
CA LEU A 261 -0.51 -15.52 4.12
C LEU A 261 -2.01 -15.27 4.24
N VAL A 262 -2.80 -15.65 3.23
CA VAL A 262 -4.27 -15.52 3.27
C VAL A 262 -4.88 -16.34 4.41
N ALA A 263 -4.41 -17.57 4.64
CA ALA A 263 -4.92 -18.41 5.71
C ALA A 263 -4.63 -17.80 7.10
N TRP A 264 -3.41 -17.33 7.33
CA TRP A 264 -3.04 -16.63 8.56
C TRP A 264 -3.83 -15.31 8.73
N ALA A 265 -3.96 -14.52 7.66
CA ALA A 265 -4.68 -13.25 7.68
C ALA A 265 -6.16 -13.44 8.05
N LYS A 266 -6.80 -14.52 7.55
CA LYS A 266 -8.15 -14.91 7.98
C LYS A 266 -8.22 -15.28 9.45
N GLN A 267 -7.29 -16.11 9.92
CA GLN A 267 -7.26 -16.58 11.31
C GLN A 267 -7.10 -15.42 12.29
N LYS A 268 -6.26 -14.43 11.95
CA LYS A 268 -6.00 -13.24 12.79
C LYS A 268 -6.97 -12.08 12.53
N GLN A 269 -7.82 -12.19 11.51
CA GLN A 269 -8.68 -11.11 11.01
C GLN A 269 -7.90 -9.83 10.72
N VAL A 270 -6.82 -9.96 9.94
CA VAL A 270 -5.96 -8.86 9.50
C VAL A 270 -6.76 -7.85 8.67
N GLY A 271 -6.55 -6.56 8.89
CA GLY A 271 -7.35 -5.50 8.26
C GLY A 271 -7.22 -5.43 6.75
N HIS A 272 -6.02 -5.64 6.23
CA HIS A 272 -5.70 -5.36 4.84
C HIS A 272 -4.65 -6.31 4.26
N LEU A 273 -4.77 -6.66 2.98
CA LEU A 273 -3.72 -7.29 2.19
C LEU A 273 -3.51 -6.48 0.91
N ALA A 274 -2.27 -6.41 0.45
CA ALA A 274 -1.96 -5.92 -0.88
C ALA A 274 -0.76 -6.69 -1.42
N PHE A 275 -0.27 -6.30 -2.59
CA PHE A 275 1.03 -6.75 -3.07
C PHE A 275 1.61 -5.78 -4.11
N TRP A 276 2.93 -5.83 -4.28
CA TRP A 276 3.62 -5.17 -5.39
C TRP A 276 3.94 -6.19 -6.51
N SER A 277 3.32 -6.11 -7.69
CA SER A 277 2.20 -5.26 -8.12
C SER A 277 1.36 -5.95 -9.19
N LEU A 278 0.19 -5.39 -9.51
CA LEU A 278 -0.70 -5.90 -10.57
C LEU A 278 -0.02 -5.98 -11.93
N ASN A 279 0.84 -5.00 -12.25
CA ASN A 279 1.60 -4.98 -13.50
C ASN A 279 2.50 -6.22 -13.63
N ARG A 280 2.96 -6.77 -12.49
CA ARG A 280 3.87 -7.92 -12.38
C ARG A 280 3.17 -9.28 -12.36
N ASP A 281 1.85 -9.40 -12.14
CA ASP A 281 1.20 -10.71 -11.92
C ASP A 281 0.96 -11.53 -13.20
N ARG A 282 2.06 -11.82 -13.90
CA ARG A 282 2.14 -12.66 -15.09
C ARG A 282 3.48 -13.39 -15.15
N GLY A 283 3.51 -14.48 -15.91
CA GLY A 283 4.74 -15.25 -16.11
C GLY A 283 5.82 -14.41 -16.79
N CYS A 284 7.09 -14.71 -16.47
CA CYS A 284 8.23 -13.88 -16.90
C CYS A 284 9.22 -14.72 -17.72
N PRO A 285 9.11 -14.70 -19.07
CA PRO A 285 10.11 -15.33 -19.93
C PRO A 285 11.49 -14.74 -19.65
N GLY A 286 12.48 -15.58 -19.34
CA GLY A 286 13.84 -15.15 -18.98
C GLY A 286 14.07 -14.86 -17.48
N GLY A 287 13.01 -14.90 -16.66
CA GLY A 287 13.11 -14.68 -15.21
C GLY A 287 13.56 -13.26 -14.84
N GLY A 288 14.12 -13.11 -13.64
CA GLY A 288 14.65 -11.83 -13.15
C GLY A 288 13.60 -10.88 -12.57
N VAL A 289 14.07 -9.76 -12.01
CA VAL A 289 13.18 -8.72 -11.47
C VAL A 289 12.73 -7.80 -12.60
N SER A 290 11.42 -7.62 -12.73
CA SER A 290 10.80 -6.81 -13.79
C SER A 290 9.57 -6.07 -13.25
N PRO A 291 9.29 -4.84 -13.73
CA PRO A 291 8.04 -4.14 -13.42
C PRO A 291 6.82 -4.72 -14.16
N SER A 292 7.02 -5.52 -15.21
CA SER A 292 5.96 -6.04 -16.08
C SER A 292 5.73 -7.54 -15.97
N CYS A 293 6.54 -8.26 -15.18
CA CYS A 293 6.33 -9.67 -14.86
C CYS A 293 6.93 -10.08 -13.52
N SER A 294 6.47 -11.21 -13.01
CA SER A 294 6.73 -11.66 -11.63
C SER A 294 8.10 -12.29 -11.44
N GLY A 295 8.89 -12.49 -12.49
CA GLY A 295 10.17 -13.22 -12.42
C GLY A 295 10.04 -14.74 -12.22
N ILE A 296 8.82 -15.28 -12.08
CA ILE A 296 8.54 -16.71 -11.92
C ILE A 296 7.72 -17.27 -13.09
N ALA A 297 7.85 -18.57 -13.34
CA ALA A 297 7.28 -19.28 -14.48
C ALA A 297 5.89 -19.86 -14.24
#